data_AF-A0A958H7I9-F1
#
_entry.id   AF-A0A958H7I9-F1
#
_cell.length_a   1.000
_cell.length_b   1.000
_cell.length_c   1.000
_cell.angle_alpha   90.00
_cell.angle_beta   90.00
_cell.angle_gamma   90.00
#
_symmetry.space_group_name_H-M   'P 1'
#
loop_
_entity.id
_entity.type
_entity.pdbx_description
1 polymer ?
#
loop_
_entity_poly.entity_id
_entity_poly.type
_entity_poly.pdbx_seq_one_letter_code
_entity_poly.pdbx_strand_id
1 'polypeptide(L)'
;GPQTLLAYVPSQAPGSAQGFAYSYDDLDVQPGQTWWYWLEDVSLNGATTLHGPVSATVSVPTAVTLSDMSAGEETGSAALPWAAALVVALAGALVVRRGQQQNRGH
;
A
#
# COMPACT_ATOMS: atom_id res chain seq x y z
N GLY A 1 4.59 -39.62 -14.10
CA GLY A 1 3.28 -39.76 -14.75
C GLY A 1 3.34 -39.19 -16.14
N PRO A 2 2.30 -39.38 -16.98
CA PRO A 2 2.22 -38.68 -18.26
C PRO A 2 2.20 -37.16 -18.04
N GLN A 3 2.91 -36.41 -18.89
CA GLN A 3 2.85 -34.95 -18.93
C GLN A 3 1.71 -34.51 -19.84
N THR A 4 1.07 -33.40 -19.51
CA THR A 4 0.03 -32.78 -20.34
C THR A 4 0.59 -31.48 -20.92
N LEU A 5 0.31 -31.20 -22.19
CA LEU A 5 0.65 -29.92 -22.80
C LEU A 5 -0.40 -28.88 -22.39
N LEU A 6 0.02 -27.86 -21.62
CA LEU A 6 -0.88 -26.79 -21.17
C LEU A 6 -0.98 -25.67 -22.22
N ALA A 7 0.13 -25.31 -22.85
CA ALA A 7 0.17 -24.23 -23.84
C ALA A 7 1.30 -24.41 -24.86
N TYR A 8 1.07 -23.90 -26.07
CA TYR A 8 2.11 -23.66 -27.07
C TYR A 8 2.26 -22.15 -27.27
N VAL A 9 3.45 -21.62 -27.02
CA VAL A 9 3.74 -20.19 -27.09
C VAL A 9 4.74 -19.95 -28.23
N PRO A 10 4.33 -19.36 -29.37
CA PRO A 10 5.24 -19.14 -30.49
C PRO A 10 6.26 -18.05 -30.18
N SER A 11 7.43 -18.13 -30.83
CA SER A 11 8.45 -17.08 -30.75
C SER A 11 7.90 -15.73 -31.23
N GLN A 12 8.16 -14.67 -30.45
CA GLN A 12 7.72 -13.31 -30.79
C GLN A 12 8.58 -12.64 -31.88
N ALA A 13 9.83 -13.10 -32.07
CA ALA A 13 10.68 -12.65 -33.18
C ALA A 13 11.60 -13.80 -33.65
N PRO A 14 11.10 -14.67 -34.54
CA PRO A 14 11.90 -15.74 -35.12
C PRO A 14 13.17 -15.21 -35.80
N GLY A 15 14.33 -15.78 -35.45
CA GLY A 15 15.63 -15.39 -36.01
C GLY A 15 16.27 -14.14 -35.40
N SER A 16 15.63 -13.52 -34.40
CA SER A 16 16.23 -12.41 -33.65
C SER A 16 17.39 -12.88 -32.76
N ALA A 17 18.41 -12.02 -32.60
CA ALA A 17 19.48 -12.22 -31.62
C ALA A 17 19.10 -11.71 -30.21
N GLN A 18 17.96 -11.01 -30.08
CA GLN A 18 17.43 -10.55 -28.80
C GLN A 18 16.48 -11.61 -28.18
N GLY A 19 16.57 -11.77 -26.86
CA GLY A 19 15.65 -12.62 -26.10
C GLY A 19 14.30 -11.96 -25.84
N PHE A 20 13.32 -12.79 -25.46
CA PHE A 20 11.96 -12.39 -25.10
C PHE A 20 11.55 -13.04 -23.79
N ALA A 21 10.63 -12.40 -23.06
CA ALA A 21 9.99 -12.96 -21.89
C ALA A 21 8.64 -13.57 -22.28
N TYR A 22 8.32 -14.72 -21.69
CA TYR A 22 7.10 -15.47 -21.92
C TYR A 22 6.46 -15.83 -20.57
N SER A 23 5.14 -15.80 -20.52
CA SER A 23 4.35 -16.15 -19.33
C SER A 23 3.10 -16.93 -19.75
N TYR A 24 2.65 -17.81 -18.86
CA TYR A 24 1.42 -18.56 -19.01
C TYR A 24 0.77 -18.72 -17.63
N ASP A 25 -0.52 -18.41 -17.55
CA ASP A 25 -1.32 -18.55 -16.33
C ASP A 25 -2.09 -19.86 -16.37
N ASP A 26 -1.79 -20.77 -15.44
CA ASP A 26 -2.59 -21.99 -15.23
C ASP A 26 -3.73 -21.69 -14.25
N LEU A 27 -4.95 -21.63 -14.78
CA LEU A 27 -6.16 -21.30 -14.01
C LEU A 27 -6.91 -22.53 -13.50
N ASP A 28 -6.51 -23.73 -13.91
CA ASP A 28 -7.21 -24.97 -13.55
C ASP A 28 -6.63 -25.62 -12.27
N VAL A 29 -5.61 -24.99 -11.68
CA VAL A 29 -4.96 -25.45 -10.46
C VAL A 29 -5.90 -25.39 -9.25
N GLN A 30 -5.79 -26.41 -8.40
CA GLN A 30 -6.64 -26.53 -7.22
C GLN A 30 -5.87 -26.13 -5.95
N PRO A 31 -6.50 -25.37 -5.02
CA PRO A 31 -5.89 -25.01 -3.74
C PRO A 31 -5.47 -26.23 -2.90
N GLY A 32 -4.37 -26.08 -2.17
CA GLY A 32 -3.80 -27.13 -1.33
C GLY A 32 -3.01 -28.21 -2.07
N GLN A 33 -2.90 -28.12 -3.40
CA GLN A 33 -2.16 -29.10 -4.21
C GLN A 33 -0.80 -28.54 -4.66
N THR A 34 0.18 -29.45 -4.81
CA THR A 34 1.47 -29.14 -5.45
C THR A 34 1.45 -29.61 -6.88
N TRP A 35 1.83 -28.72 -7.79
CA TRP A 35 1.94 -28.96 -9.22
C TRP A 35 3.40 -28.89 -9.66
N TRP A 36 3.73 -29.62 -10.73
CA TRP A 36 5.05 -29.63 -11.35
C TRP A 36 4.95 -29.24 -12.82
N TYR A 37 5.80 -28.32 -13.25
CA TYR A 37 5.80 -27.74 -14.58
C TYR A 37 7.14 -27.94 -15.25
N TRP A 38 7.08 -28.24 -16.54
CA TRP A 38 8.24 -28.30 -17.44
C TRP A 38 8.03 -27.31 -18.57
N LEU A 39 9.14 -26.81 -19.11
CA LEU A 39 9.16 -26.03 -20.34
C LEU A 39 9.91 -26.82 -21.41
N GLU A 40 9.23 -27.13 -22.50
CA GLU A 40 9.85 -27.75 -23.67
C GLU A 40 10.21 -26.65 -24.68
N ASP A 41 11.51 -26.50 -24.95
CA ASP A 41 12.01 -25.67 -26.05
C ASP A 41 12.00 -26.47 -27.34
N VAL A 42 11.58 -25.85 -28.45
CA VAL A 42 11.53 -26.46 -29.79
C VAL A 42 12.32 -25.59 -30.75
N SER A 43 13.45 -26.10 -31.19
CA SER A 43 14.32 -25.39 -32.14
C SER A 43 13.80 -25.45 -33.58
N LEU A 44 14.35 -24.61 -34.47
CA LEU A 44 13.91 -24.50 -35.87
C LEU A 44 14.02 -25.80 -36.68
N ASN A 45 14.87 -26.74 -36.26
CA ASN A 45 15.01 -28.05 -36.90
C ASN A 45 14.11 -29.13 -36.26
N GLY A 46 13.27 -28.76 -35.29
CA GLY A 46 12.37 -29.66 -34.56
C GLY A 46 13.00 -30.39 -33.39
N ALA A 47 14.30 -30.19 -33.09
CA ALA A 47 14.90 -30.75 -31.89
C ALA A 47 14.34 -30.07 -30.64
N THR A 48 14.06 -30.86 -29.60
CA THR A 48 13.48 -30.36 -28.35
C THR A 48 14.42 -30.50 -27.16
N THR A 49 14.31 -29.57 -26.21
CA THR A 49 15.00 -29.62 -24.92
C THR A 49 14.00 -29.37 -23.81
N LEU A 50 13.96 -30.26 -22.82
CA LEU A 50 13.04 -30.14 -21.69
C LEU A 50 13.74 -29.52 -20.48
N HIS A 51 13.15 -28.45 -19.95
CA HIS A 51 13.62 -27.73 -18.76
C HIS A 51 12.66 -27.99 -17.58
N GLY A 52 13.21 -28.23 -16.39
CA GLY A 52 12.44 -28.44 -15.15
C GLY A 52 12.62 -29.83 -14.52
N PRO A 53 11.71 -30.25 -13.62
CA PRO A 53 10.51 -29.51 -13.21
C PRO A 53 10.81 -28.33 -12.30
N VAL A 54 9.93 -27.34 -12.34
CA VAL A 54 9.69 -26.42 -11.23
C VAL A 54 8.36 -26.79 -10.56
N SER A 55 8.24 -26.58 -9.26
CA SER A 55 7.02 -26.92 -8.51
C SER A 55 6.45 -25.74 -7.75
N ALA A 56 5.13 -25.68 -7.64
CA ALA A 56 4.43 -24.69 -6.84
C ALA A 56 3.28 -25.35 -6.06
N THR A 57 3.14 -24.97 -4.79
CA THR A 57 1.98 -25.34 -3.96
C THR A 57 0.99 -24.18 -3.96
N VAL A 58 -0.24 -24.44 -4.37
CA VAL A 58 -1.30 -23.43 -4.40
C VAL A 58 -1.83 -23.26 -2.98
N SER A 59 -1.71 -22.05 -2.42
CA SER A 59 -2.18 -21.79 -1.06
C SER A 59 -3.71 -21.87 -0.97
N VAL A 60 -4.20 -22.46 0.12
CA VAL A 60 -5.62 -22.37 0.49
C VAL A 60 -5.89 -20.94 0.97
N PRO A 61 -6.91 -20.23 0.46
CA PRO A 61 -7.22 -18.89 0.93
C PRO A 61 -7.55 -18.88 2.42
N THR A 62 -6.81 -18.08 3.20
CA THR A 62 -7.16 -17.76 4.58
C THR A 62 -7.73 -16.35 4.62
N ALA A 63 -9.00 -16.22 5.00
CA ALA A 63 -9.61 -14.91 5.22
C ALA A 63 -9.06 -14.30 6.51
N VAL A 64 -8.54 -13.08 6.44
CA VAL A 64 -8.15 -12.28 7.60
C VAL A 64 -9.06 -11.06 7.65
N THR A 65 -9.75 -10.87 8.78
CA THR A 65 -10.55 -9.68 9.03
C THR A 65 -9.73 -8.65 9.79
N LEU A 66 -9.72 -7.41 9.32
CA LEU A 66 -9.19 -6.28 10.10
C LEU A 66 -10.28 -5.90 11.12
N SER A 67 -10.05 -6.23 12.39
CA SER A 67 -11.03 -5.99 13.44
C SER A 67 -11.11 -4.53 13.87
N ASP A 68 -10.01 -3.77 13.77
CA ASP A 68 -10.00 -2.34 14.08
C ASP A 68 -8.81 -1.64 13.40
N MET A 69 -8.99 -0.36 13.07
CA MET A 69 -7.95 0.55 12.58
C MET A 69 -8.12 1.88 13.32
N SER A 70 -7.26 2.16 14.32
CA SER A 70 -7.28 3.45 15.00
C SER A 70 -6.20 4.38 14.46
N ALA A 71 -6.59 5.61 14.13
CA ALA A 71 -5.66 6.71 13.91
C ALA A 71 -5.54 7.47 15.23
N GLY A 72 -4.33 7.53 15.78
CA GLY A 72 -4.06 8.38 16.93
C GLY A 72 -4.15 9.84 16.50
N GLU A 73 -5.18 10.55 16.92
CA GLU A 73 -5.15 12.00 16.84
C GLU A 73 -4.18 12.49 17.92
N GLU A 74 -3.00 12.92 17.46
CA GLU A 74 -2.09 13.78 18.19
C GLU A 74 -2.90 15.05 18.54
N THR A 75 -3.65 15.01 19.63
CA THR A 75 -4.21 16.21 20.23
C THR A 75 -3.01 16.97 20.74
N GLY A 76 -2.39 17.75 19.85
CA GLY A 76 -1.39 18.74 20.21
C GLY A 76 -1.99 19.48 21.38
N SER A 77 -1.36 19.32 22.54
CA SER A 77 -1.75 19.96 23.79
C SER A 77 -1.77 21.45 23.53
N ALA A 78 -2.92 21.96 23.09
CA ALA A 78 -3.17 23.37 22.93
C ALA A 78 -3.39 23.89 24.34
N ALA A 79 -2.28 23.99 25.07
CA ALA A 79 -2.17 24.62 26.36
C ALA A 79 -2.94 25.94 26.28
N LEU A 80 -4.12 25.94 26.90
CA LEU A 80 -5.01 27.09 26.88
C LEU A 80 -4.32 28.26 27.58
N PRO A 81 -4.56 29.47 27.07
CA PRO A 81 -3.56 30.52 26.90
C PRO A 81 -3.46 31.39 28.16
N TRP A 82 -2.33 32.06 28.31
CA TRP A 82 -2.16 33.30 29.07
C TRP A 82 -3.22 34.40 28.80
N ALA A 83 -4.17 34.19 27.89
CA ALA A 83 -5.17 35.17 27.47
C ALA A 83 -6.27 35.47 28.50
N ALA A 84 -6.40 34.72 29.60
CA ALA A 84 -7.35 35.09 30.66
C ALA A 84 -6.84 36.21 31.59
N ALA A 85 -5.52 36.41 31.72
CA ALA A 85 -4.96 37.31 32.73
C ALA A 85 -4.73 38.76 32.26
N LEU A 86 -4.59 39.01 30.95
CA LEU A 86 -4.23 40.34 30.45
C LEU A 86 -5.44 41.24 30.08
N VAL A 87 -6.64 40.67 29.89
CA VAL A 87 -7.83 41.47 29.50
C VAL A 87 -8.52 42.13 30.72
N VAL A 88 -8.45 41.51 31.91
CA VAL A 88 -9.07 42.08 33.12
C VAL A 88 -8.22 43.22 33.73
N ALA A 89 -6.90 43.17 33.59
CA ALA A 89 -6.00 44.20 34.14
C ALA A 89 -6.04 45.53 33.37
N LEU A 90 -6.27 45.50 32.05
CA LEU A 90 -6.32 46.72 31.21
C LEU A 90 -7.68 47.44 31.27
N ALA A 91 -8.78 46.73 31.55
CA ALA A 91 -10.10 47.35 31.71
C ALA A 91 -10.26 48.11 33.04
N GLY A 92 -9.65 47.63 34.13
CA GLY A 92 -9.73 48.29 35.45
C GLY A 92 -8.95 49.59 35.55
N ALA A 93 -7.81 49.72 34.87
CA ALA A 93 -6.93 50.88 34.99
C ALA A 93 -7.45 52.13 34.24
N LEU A 94 -8.32 51.98 33.24
CA LEU A 94 -8.83 53.11 32.46
C LEU A 94 -10.03 53.81 33.12
N VAL A 95 -10.78 53.10 33.97
CA VAL A 95 -12.00 53.63 34.62
C VAL A 95 -11.66 54.52 35.81
N VAL A 96 -10.59 54.21 36.57
CA VAL A 96 -10.23 54.97 37.78
C VAL A 96 -9.64 56.36 37.46
N ARG A 97 -8.98 56.53 36.30
CA ARG A 97 -8.34 57.82 35.95
C ARG A 97 -9.30 58.89 35.44
N ARG A 98 -10.48 58.53 34.93
CA ARG A 98 -11.44 59.52 34.41
C ARG A 98 -12.35 60.15 35.47
N GLY A 99 -12.50 59.53 36.64
CA GLY A 99 -13.31 60.08 37.74
C GLY A 99 -12.65 61.21 38.54
N GLN A 100 -11.33 61.41 38.43
CA GLN A 100 -10.61 62.42 39.21
C GLN A 100 -10.36 63.76 38.49
N GLN A 101 -10.68 63.88 37.20
CA GLN A 101 -10.40 65.10 36.42
C GLN A 101 -11.65 65.92 36.02
N GLN A 102 -12.86 65.50 36.38
CA GLN A 102 -14.07 66.27 36.09
C GLN A 102 -14.69 66.79 37.39
N ASN A 103 -14.61 68.12 37.56
CA ASN A 103 -15.36 68.95 38.51
C ASN A 103 -14.89 69.08 39.95
N ARG A 104 -13.59 69.36 40.11
CA ARG A 104 -13.14 70.49 40.94
C ARG A 104 -13.15 71.77 40.08
N GLY A 105 -13.88 72.80 40.51
CA GLY A 105 -14.01 74.13 39.88
C GLY A 105 -15.50 74.41 39.58
N HIS A 106 -16.25 75.06 40.47
CA HIS A 106 -16.37 76.52 40.68
C HIS A 106 -16.71 77.29 39.41
#